data_AF-D4F321-F1
#
_entry.id   AF-D4F321-F1
#
_cell.length_a   1.000
_cell.length_b   1.000
_cell.length_c   1.000
_cell.angle_alpha   90.00
_cell.angle_beta   90.00
_cell.angle_gamma   90.00
#
_symmetry.space_group_name_H-M   'P 1'
#
loop_
_entity.id
_entity.type
_entity.pdbx_description
1 polymer ?
#
loop_
_entity_poly.entity_id
_entity_poly.type
_entity_poly.pdbx_seq_one_letter_code
_entity_poly.pdbx_strand_id
1 'polypeptide(L)'
;MYHNMRFSIAQQWVVNNVHYAHFALGLLRYNMKKNRGLTPLAAILLFSGSLLLTGCNDDKGGAQQRSAPEVGVVTLKTAPLSVSTELPGRTSAYRIAEVRPQVSGIILKRNFVEGSTVKAGDSLYQIDPA
;
A
#
# COMPACT_ATOMS: atom_id res chain seq x y z
N MET A 1 -9.04 -14.10 8.99
CA MET A 1 -10.14 -13.55 9.80
C MET A 1 -9.94 -12.05 9.90
N TYR A 2 -11.03 -11.27 9.85
CA TYR A 2 -11.16 -9.78 9.82
C TYR A 2 -11.12 -9.14 8.42
N HIS A 3 -12.27 -9.01 7.74
CA HIS A 3 -13.36 -8.01 7.85
C HIS A 3 -13.01 -6.62 7.28
N ASN A 4 -13.51 -6.38 6.07
CA ASN A 4 -13.68 -5.07 5.45
C ASN A 4 -14.79 -4.28 6.18
N MET A 5 -14.50 -3.05 6.61
CA MET A 5 -15.51 -2.02 6.87
C MET A 5 -15.46 -1.00 5.73
N ARG A 6 -16.52 -0.99 4.91
CA ARG A 6 -16.76 0.06 3.91
C ARG A 6 -17.48 1.22 4.61
N PHE A 7 -16.86 2.39 4.63
CA PHE A 7 -17.55 3.64 4.91
C PHE A 7 -18.32 4.09 3.66
N SER A 8 -19.63 4.25 3.86
CA SER A 8 -20.58 4.91 2.96
C SER A 8 -20.35 6.42 3.05
N ILE A 9 -20.08 7.07 1.91
CA ILE A 9 -20.11 8.52 1.81
C ILE A 9 -21.03 8.86 0.63
N ALA A 10 -22.25 9.22 1.00
CA ALA A 10 -23.16 10.01 0.21
C ALA A 10 -22.52 11.36 -0.12
N GLN A 11 -22.80 11.88 -1.32
CA GLN A 11 -22.85 13.29 -1.74
C GLN A 11 -22.65 13.30 -3.27
N GLN A 12 -23.27 14.14 -4.08
CA GLN A 12 -24.38 15.06 -3.96
C GLN A 12 -24.55 15.51 -5.42
N TRP A 13 -25.47 14.92 -6.19
CA TRP A 13 -25.78 15.44 -7.53
C TRP A 13 -26.78 16.59 -7.37
N VAL A 14 -26.25 17.78 -7.14
CA VAL A 14 -26.95 19.06 -7.27
C VAL A 14 -26.55 19.69 -8.61
N VAL A 15 -27.53 20.39 -9.18
CA VAL A 15 -27.53 21.19 -10.42
C VAL A 15 -28.04 20.45 -11.67
N ASN A 16 -29.35 20.25 -11.69
CA ASN A 16 -30.15 20.30 -12.91
C ASN A 16 -30.09 21.71 -13.49
N ASN A 17 -29.47 21.84 -14.66
CA ASN A 17 -29.39 23.10 -15.37
C ASN A 17 -30.61 23.25 -16.29
N VAL A 18 -31.32 24.34 -16.04
CA VAL A 18 -32.57 24.76 -16.64
C VAL A 18 -32.28 25.65 -17.85
N HIS A 19 -33.19 25.57 -18.83
CA HIS A 19 -33.39 26.46 -19.99
C HIS A 19 -32.49 26.27 -21.20
N TYR A 20 -33.11 25.82 -22.30
CA TYR A 20 -33.30 26.72 -23.44
C TYR A 20 -34.58 26.36 -24.23
N ALA A 21 -35.30 27.42 -24.61
CA ALA A 21 -36.14 27.52 -25.80
C ALA A 21 -37.53 26.84 -25.81
N HIS A 22 -38.51 27.44 -25.14
CA HIS A 22 -39.87 27.53 -25.69
C HIS A 22 -40.13 28.98 -26.11
N PHE A 23 -39.56 29.36 -27.26
CA PHE A 23 -39.79 30.66 -27.88
C PHE A 23 -40.84 30.53 -28.99
N ALA A 24 -42.04 31.01 -28.67
CA ALA A 24 -42.98 31.67 -29.57
C ALA A 24 -43.26 31.03 -30.94
N LEU A 25 -44.26 30.13 -30.98
CA LEU A 25 -45.04 29.88 -32.19
C LEU A 25 -46.04 31.03 -32.40
N GLY A 26 -45.74 31.86 -33.39
CA GLY A 26 -46.68 32.30 -34.41
C GLY A 26 -47.96 33.02 -33.98
N LEU A 27 -47.96 34.36 -34.13
CA LEU A 27 -49.13 35.04 -34.69
C LEU A 27 -48.81 35.57 -36.08
N LEU A 28 -49.47 34.92 -37.03
CA LEU A 28 -49.50 35.17 -38.46
C LEU A 28 -50.04 36.58 -38.77
N ARG A 29 -49.27 37.33 -39.56
CA ARG A 29 -49.82 38.29 -40.52
C ARG A 29 -49.12 38.09 -41.86
N TYR A 30 -49.49 37.03 -42.57
CA TYR A 30 -49.21 36.92 -44.00
C TYR A 30 -50.52 37.05 -44.78
N ASN A 31 -50.60 38.11 -45.56
CA ASN A 31 -51.75 38.51 -46.35
C ASN A 31 -51.46 38.17 -47.83
N MET A 32 -52.38 37.38 -48.40
CA MET A 32 -52.71 37.25 -49.83
C MET A 32 -51.67 36.61 -50.78
N LYS A 33 -52.01 35.42 -51.32
CA LYS A 33 -52.57 35.28 -52.68
C LYS A 33 -52.97 33.82 -52.95
N LYS A 34 -54.26 33.62 -53.19
CA LYS A 34 -54.95 32.33 -53.34
C LYS A 34 -54.73 31.75 -54.75
N ASN A 35 -53.80 30.81 -54.90
CA ASN A 35 -53.73 29.95 -56.09
C ASN A 35 -54.01 28.49 -55.68
N ARG A 36 -55.19 28.01 -56.09
CA ARG A 36 -55.77 26.71 -55.75
C ARG A 36 -55.29 25.68 -56.78
N GLY A 37 -54.73 24.54 -56.34
CA GLY A 37 -54.65 23.36 -57.19
C GLY A 37 -53.52 22.35 -56.95
N LEU A 38 -52.40 22.73 -56.31
CA LEU A 38 -51.19 21.88 -56.37
C LEU A 38 -50.46 21.66 -55.02
N THR A 39 -51.10 21.95 -53.90
CA THR A 39 -50.48 21.88 -52.57
C THR A 39 -50.60 20.56 -51.79
N PRO A 40 -51.51 19.59 -52.04
CA PRO A 40 -51.56 18.38 -51.23
C PRO A 40 -50.45 17.38 -51.57
N LEU A 41 -49.98 17.34 -52.82
CA LEU A 41 -48.87 16.46 -53.24
C LEU A 41 -47.51 16.93 -52.70
N ALA A 42 -47.29 18.25 -52.64
CA ALA A 42 -46.07 18.81 -52.08
C ALA A 42 -45.95 18.55 -50.56
N ALA A 43 -47.08 18.57 -49.84
CA ALA A 43 -47.09 18.29 -48.40
C ALA A 43 -46.75 16.82 -48.08
N ILE A 44 -47.20 15.86 -48.90
CA ILE A 44 -46.93 14.43 -48.70
C ILE A 44 -45.46 14.10 -49.04
N LEU A 45 -44.90 14.69 -50.09
CA LEU A 45 -43.48 14.54 -50.43
C LEU A 45 -42.55 15.15 -49.37
N LEU A 46 -42.93 16.29 -48.81
CA LEU A 46 -42.17 16.93 -47.72
C LEU A 46 -42.22 16.09 -46.43
N PHE A 47 -43.36 15.47 -46.11
CA PHE A 47 -43.48 14.60 -44.92
C PHE A 47 -42.72 13.27 -45.07
N SER A 48 -42.71 12.69 -46.27
CA SER A 48 -41.93 11.49 -46.60
C SER A 48 -40.42 11.74 -46.51
N GLY A 49 -39.94 12.94 -46.85
CA GLY A 49 -38.52 13.30 -46.76
C GLY A 49 -38.02 13.39 -45.31
N SER A 50 -38.88 13.83 -44.38
CA SER A 50 -38.54 13.96 -42.96
C SER A 50 -38.22 12.62 -42.28
N LEU A 51 -38.90 11.54 -42.70
CA LEU A 51 -38.67 10.20 -42.12
C LEU A 51 -37.32 9.60 -42.54
N LEU A 52 -36.78 10.00 -43.70
CA LEU A 52 -35.48 9.51 -44.19
C LEU A 52 -34.29 10.20 -43.51
N LEU A 53 -34.50 11.33 -42.82
CA LEU A 53 -33.44 12.08 -42.12
C LEU A 53 -33.29 11.72 -40.63
N THR A 54 -34.23 10.99 -40.02
CA THR A 54 -34.14 10.65 -38.57
C THR A 54 -33.28 9.43 -38.24
N GLY A 55 -32.63 8.81 -39.24
CA GLY A 55 -31.81 7.59 -39.08
C GLY A 55 -30.30 7.81 -39.03
N CYS A 56 -29.81 9.04 -39.24
CA CYS A 56 -28.38 9.35 -39.12
C CYS A 56 -28.08 9.78 -37.68
N ASN A 57 -27.97 8.80 -36.79
CA ASN A 57 -27.38 9.03 -35.47
C ASN A 57 -25.88 8.70 -35.59
N ASP A 58 -25.06 9.74 -35.75
CA ASP A 58 -23.62 9.63 -35.49
C ASP A 58 -23.43 9.54 -33.97
N ASP A 59 -23.82 8.40 -33.39
CA ASP A 59 -23.28 7.96 -32.10
C ASP A 59 -21.80 7.63 -32.34
N LYS A 60 -20.99 8.69 -32.46
CA LYS A 60 -19.59 8.63 -32.06
C LYS A 60 -19.63 8.42 -30.56
N GLY A 61 -19.89 7.17 -30.16
CA GLY A 61 -19.61 6.69 -28.82
C GLY A 61 -18.18 7.12 -28.55
N GLY A 62 -18.05 8.20 -27.78
CA GLY A 62 -16.76 8.70 -27.38
C GLY A 62 -16.07 7.50 -26.78
N ALA A 63 -14.99 7.06 -27.41
CA ALA A 63 -14.09 6.14 -26.76
C ALA A 63 -13.59 6.91 -25.54
N GLN A 64 -14.30 6.72 -24.42
CA GLN A 64 -13.93 7.30 -23.15
C GLN A 64 -12.60 6.62 -22.86
N GLN A 65 -11.51 7.34 -23.14
CA GLN A 65 -10.15 6.87 -22.98
C GLN A 65 -10.07 6.40 -21.53
N ARG A 66 -10.13 5.08 -21.31
CA ARG A 66 -10.01 4.52 -19.97
C ARG A 66 -8.63 4.91 -19.51
N SER A 67 -8.55 5.85 -18.59
CA SER A 67 -7.29 6.21 -17.95
C SER A 67 -6.72 4.93 -17.36
N ALA A 68 -5.46 4.64 -17.68
CA ALA A 68 -4.81 3.45 -17.15
C ALA A 68 -4.92 3.44 -15.63
N PRO A 69 -5.27 2.31 -15.00
CA PRO A 69 -5.38 2.24 -13.56
C PRO A 69 -4.04 2.58 -12.93
N GLU A 70 -4.07 3.46 -11.94
CA GLU A 70 -2.86 3.84 -11.20
C GLU A 70 -2.33 2.64 -10.42
N VAL A 71 -1.01 2.45 -10.45
CA VAL A 71 -0.32 1.38 -9.74
C VAL A 71 0.81 1.94 -8.88
N GLY A 72 0.94 1.42 -7.67
CA GLY A 72 2.11 1.69 -6.83
C GLY A 72 3.30 0.88 -7.32
N VAL A 73 4.42 1.56 -7.59
CA VAL A 73 5.69 0.89 -7.92
C VAL A 73 6.73 1.16 -6.85
N VAL A 74 7.52 0.15 -6.54
CA VAL A 74 8.68 0.27 -5.64
C VAL A 74 9.92 -0.22 -6.40
N THR A 75 10.93 0.63 -6.50
CA THR A 75 12.20 0.29 -7.16
C THR A 75 13.11 -0.42 -6.17
N LEU A 76 13.40 -1.69 -6.43
CA LEU A 76 14.31 -2.48 -5.61
C LEU A 76 15.77 -2.08 -5.86
N LYS A 77 16.58 -2.13 -4.81
CA LYS A 77 18.04 -1.96 -4.89
C LYS A 77 18.71 -3.14 -4.20
N THR A 78 19.78 -3.65 -4.81
CA THR A 78 20.57 -4.72 -4.21
C THR A 78 21.42 -4.14 -3.07
N ALA A 79 21.32 -4.75 -1.91
CA ALA A 79 22.18 -4.48 -0.77
C ALA A 79 22.58 -5.81 -0.12
N PRO A 80 23.81 -5.94 0.41
CA PRO A 80 24.20 -7.11 1.17
C PRO A 80 23.35 -7.23 2.44
N LEU A 81 22.83 -8.43 2.69
CA LEU A 81 22.06 -8.75 3.90
C LEU A 81 22.83 -9.78 4.72
N SER A 82 23.26 -9.38 5.91
CA SER A 82 23.88 -10.29 6.87
C SER A 82 22.80 -11.07 7.62
N VAL A 83 22.83 -12.39 7.50
CA VAL A 83 21.98 -13.29 8.28
C VAL A 83 22.81 -13.82 9.44
N SER A 84 22.44 -13.48 10.67
CA SER A 84 23.08 -13.98 11.89
C SER A 84 22.15 -14.93 12.62
N THR A 85 22.73 -15.76 13.49
CA THR A 85 21.99 -16.64 14.39
C THR A 85 22.61 -16.53 15.76
N GLU A 86 21.77 -16.28 16.77
CA GLU A 86 22.20 -16.19 18.15
C GLU A 86 22.19 -17.57 18.79
N LEU A 87 23.32 -17.96 19.38
CA LEU A 87 23.48 -19.24 20.03
C LEU A 87 24.01 -19.01 21.45
N PRO A 88 23.44 -19.68 22.48
CA PRO A 88 23.96 -19.59 23.83
C PRO A 88 25.30 -20.33 23.94
N GLY A 89 26.22 -19.75 24.71
CA GLY A 89 27.51 -20.35 24.99
C GLY A 89 28.02 -19.94 26.37
N ARG A 90 28.91 -20.75 26.95
CA ARG A 90 29.66 -20.40 28.16
C ARG A 90 31.15 -20.56 27.86
N THR A 91 31.95 -19.69 28.43
CA THR A 91 33.41 -19.82 28.39
C THR A 91 33.87 -20.79 29.48
N SER A 92 34.98 -21.47 29.23
CA SER A 92 35.67 -22.30 30.22
C SER A 92 37.14 -21.94 30.23
N ALA A 93 37.78 -22.11 31.39
CA ALA A 93 39.21 -21.89 31.50
C ALA A 93 39.97 -22.95 30.71
N TYR A 94 41.05 -22.55 30.03
CA TYR A 94 41.89 -23.48 29.27
C TYR A 94 42.54 -24.55 30.16
N ARG A 95 42.88 -24.18 31.40
CA ARG A 95 43.36 -25.09 32.44
C ARG A 95 42.74 -24.69 33.77
N ILE A 96 42.38 -25.70 34.56
CA ILE A 96 41.86 -25.56 35.91
C ILE A 96 42.74 -26.43 36.80
N ALA A 97 43.27 -25.85 37.88
CA ALA A 97 44.03 -26.57 38.88
C ALA A 97 43.35 -26.37 40.24
N GLU A 98 42.83 -27.46 40.81
CA GLU A 98 42.29 -27.46 42.17
C GLU A 98 43.42 -27.69 43.18
N VAL A 99 43.56 -26.80 44.15
CA VAL A 99 44.53 -26.96 45.22
C VAL A 99 43.90 -27.83 46.30
N ARG A 100 44.37 -29.09 46.43
CA ARG A 100 43.91 -30.04 47.45
C ARG A 100 45.07 -30.39 48.39
N PRO A 101 44.90 -30.25 49.72
CA PRO A 101 45.94 -30.64 50.66
C PRO A 101 46.16 -32.16 50.57
N GLN A 102 47.43 -32.58 50.54
CA GLN A 102 47.81 -33.99 50.50
C GLN A 102 48.02 -34.58 51.90
N VAL A 103 48.05 -33.73 52.92
CA VAL A 103 48.27 -34.09 54.33
C VAL A 103 47.21 -33.41 55.20
N SER A 104 46.91 -34.03 56.35
CA SER A 104 46.08 -33.43 57.39
C SER A 104 46.89 -32.42 58.22
N GLY A 105 46.23 -31.38 58.71
CA GLY A 105 46.85 -30.38 59.56
C GLY A 105 46.05 -29.09 59.63
N ILE A 106 46.53 -28.13 60.41
CA ILE A 106 45.93 -26.80 60.54
C ILE A 106 46.63 -25.84 59.57
N ILE A 107 45.86 -25.03 58.84
CA ILE A 107 46.43 -23.98 57.99
C ILE A 107 46.95 -22.86 58.89
N LEU A 108 48.28 -22.65 58.88
CA LEU A 108 48.94 -21.60 59.64
C LEU A 108 48.96 -20.27 58.90
N LYS A 109 49.23 -20.31 57.58
CA LYS A 109 49.43 -19.11 56.78
C LYS A 109 49.06 -19.30 55.31
N ARG A 110 48.51 -18.24 54.71
CA ARG A 110 48.36 -18.06 53.27
C ARG A 110 49.52 -17.24 52.73
N ASN A 111 50.21 -17.76 51.73
CA ASN A 111 51.46 -17.21 51.20
C ASN A 111 51.30 -16.50 49.84
N PHE A 112 50.09 -16.06 49.51
CA PHE A 112 49.80 -15.32 48.28
C PHE A 112 48.68 -14.29 48.49
N VAL A 113 48.56 -13.37 47.54
CA VAL A 113 47.48 -12.37 47.48
C VAL A 113 46.34 -12.91 46.62
N GLU A 114 45.11 -12.80 47.08
CA GLU A 114 43.96 -13.29 46.32
C GLU A 114 43.81 -12.53 44.99
N GLY A 115 43.49 -13.27 43.92
CA GLY A 115 43.36 -12.73 42.57
C GLY A 115 44.70 -12.45 41.86
N SER A 116 45.85 -12.60 42.53
CA SER A 116 47.15 -12.45 41.87
C SER A 116 47.54 -13.70 41.07
N THR A 117 48.43 -13.52 40.09
CA THR A 117 49.06 -14.65 39.39
C THR A 117 50.10 -15.32 40.28
N VAL A 118 50.16 -16.64 40.27
CA VAL A 118 51.15 -17.46 40.96
C VAL A 118 51.93 -18.31 39.95
N LYS A 119 53.18 -18.63 40.26
CA LYS A 119 54.05 -19.48 39.43
C LYS A 119 53.99 -20.93 39.91
N ALA A 120 54.37 -21.84 39.02
CA ALA A 120 54.50 -23.25 39.39
C ALA A 120 55.57 -23.40 40.50
N GLY A 121 55.22 -24.12 41.56
CA GLY A 121 56.10 -24.36 42.70
C GLY A 121 56.00 -23.32 43.83
N ASP A 122 55.25 -22.22 43.64
CA ASP A 122 55.03 -21.25 44.72
C ASP A 122 54.31 -21.91 45.91
N SER A 123 54.80 -21.68 47.13
CA SER A 123 54.11 -22.12 48.34
C SER A 123 52.83 -21.32 48.50
N LEU A 124 51.68 -21.98 48.42
CA LEU A 124 50.38 -21.31 48.56
C LEU A 124 49.90 -21.28 50.02
N TYR A 125 50.12 -22.37 50.75
CA TYR A 125 49.70 -22.52 52.14
C TYR A 125 50.80 -23.18 52.98
N GLN A 126 50.89 -22.77 54.23
CA GLN A 126 51.70 -23.45 55.25
C GLN A 126 50.76 -24.24 56.17
N ILE A 127 51.01 -25.53 56.30
CA ILE A 127 50.21 -26.46 57.10
C ILE A 127 51.07 -26.96 58.26
N ASP A 128 50.51 -26.97 59.46
CA ASP A 128 51.11 -27.59 60.64
C ASP A 128 50.88 -29.11 60.61
N PRO A 129 51.94 -29.93 60.53
CA PRO A 129 51.79 -31.38 60.58
C PRO A 129 51.40 -31.82 62.00
N ALA A 130 50.28 -32.53 62.11
CA ALA A 130 49.81 -33.14 63.36
C ALA A 130 50.56 -34.45 63.68
#